data_AF-A0A6P2C423-F1
#
_entry.id   AF-A0A6P2C423-F1
#
_cell.length_a   1.000
_cell.length_b   1.000
_cell.length_c   1.000
_cell.angle_alpha   90.00
_cell.angle_beta   90.00
_cell.angle_gamma   90.00
#
_symmetry.space_group_name_H-M   'P 1'
#
loop_
_entity.id
_entity.type
_entity.pdbx_description
1 polymer ?
#
loop_
_entity_poly.entity_id
_entity_poly.type
_entity_poly.pdbx_seq_one_letter_code
_entity_poly.pdbx_strand_id
1 'polypeptide(L)'
;MTGRNGTAGGRVEAGGFGEAGGHVEVGGFAEAGEAGEDAGVAAERERLSRQLRDTRMQLAMTEARLSALEQSATMRFGRTIANAAKKPWPRGALLPRDLFKLWRDRGAPKTGAANAATALASAQLADLKGTGGRFLSALTAPGATPVADPARALAGTAGSPDGLVVTGALSALGCATLAPDAVVHPLLPHDADIVVEGTGADVVVVQASALLPGEPWAHATDPAAADRGRRLARMIIMARSLGKPVILIRDVPHSLMPGIGWLAASCDAVLDGGFGVQLARFNPVGVTSARPTSPVYAGERDPREAPAVRALLDALTGTAREGSGSGAVRLTGARSWRSLPALYRDHAVFVTASAEQGREQVASGAQVIGPLSSGLDAATVRGQLEAARGARPLSLTEIRARLRDISVEHSTPARLAALVKAAGLPASLVSGRQIGVLTAVTDTAQASRLAATLLGQRLRPSEVVAGCPAGTAGAVRAAFSTLTGHGIRVEVTDAPLPGPAAPSPGADWARPLTRLATAPWLALWAADGGQPDTHLLDLAGARECAQADAVGFAAGEFEFTRWLEEPALVRAALLEPGGPAAGDWGRHGLRLFTITPERAAGQG
;
A
#
# COMPACT_ATOMS: atom_id res chain seq x y z
N MET A 1 33.87 -25.33 32.21
CA MET A 1 34.49 -25.51 33.54
C MET A 1 36.00 -25.59 33.34
N THR A 2 36.75 -24.79 34.11
CA THR A 2 38.22 -24.84 34.37
C THR A 2 39.15 -24.82 33.14
N GLY A 3 40.09 -23.89 32.96
CA GLY A 3 40.57 -22.82 33.81
C GLY A 3 41.89 -22.25 33.26
N ARG A 4 42.05 -20.94 33.44
CA ARG A 4 43.27 -20.19 33.83
C ARG A 4 44.64 -20.44 33.16
N ASN A 5 45.14 -19.31 32.63
CA ASN A 5 46.36 -18.59 33.06
C ASN A 5 47.65 -18.67 32.23
N GLY A 6 48.12 -17.45 31.90
CA GLY A 6 49.53 -17.00 31.96
C GLY A 6 50.40 -17.36 30.75
N THR A 7 51.38 -16.58 30.31
CA THR A 7 51.92 -15.25 30.67
C THR A 7 53.07 -15.00 29.70
N ALA A 8 53.30 -13.73 29.33
CA ALA A 8 54.58 -13.07 29.02
C ALA A 8 55.49 -13.52 27.84
N GLY A 9 55.98 -12.51 27.09
CA GLY A 9 57.43 -12.38 26.82
C GLY A 9 57.90 -12.10 25.38
N GLY A 10 58.58 -10.96 25.18
CA GLY A 10 59.59 -10.66 24.11
C GLY A 10 59.04 -9.92 22.87
N ARG A 11 59.30 -8.62 22.60
CA ARG A 11 60.56 -7.83 22.40
C ARG A 11 61.35 -8.32 21.18
N VAL A 12 61.59 -7.52 20.12
CA VAL A 12 62.77 -6.64 19.85
C VAL A 12 62.62 -6.15 18.39
N GLU A 13 62.48 -4.84 18.10
CA GLU A 13 63.46 -3.79 17.70
C GLU A 13 63.61 -3.51 16.19
N ALA A 14 63.77 -2.22 15.87
CA ALA A 14 64.74 -1.58 14.93
C ALA A 14 64.06 -0.35 14.26
N GLY A 15 64.60 0.86 14.16
CA GLY A 15 65.86 1.53 14.57
C GLY A 15 65.58 3.06 14.50
N GLY A 16 66.21 3.95 15.27
CA GLY A 16 67.58 4.49 15.08
C GLY A 16 67.61 5.53 13.94
N PHE A 17 68.22 6.72 13.98
CA PHE A 17 69.07 7.47 14.92
C PHE A 17 69.29 8.89 14.31
N GLY A 18 69.76 9.87 15.10
CA GLY A 18 70.32 11.16 14.65
C GLY A 18 69.82 12.36 15.46
N GLU A 19 70.29 12.71 16.67
CA GLU A 19 71.60 13.16 17.21
C GLU A 19 71.97 14.67 17.08
N ALA A 20 72.60 15.15 18.16
CA ALA A 20 73.26 16.45 18.46
C ALA A 20 72.34 17.64 18.85
N GLY A 21 72.52 18.38 19.96
CA GLY A 21 73.53 18.41 21.03
C GLY A 21 73.81 19.87 21.48
N GLY A 22 73.72 20.19 22.77
CA GLY A 22 74.11 21.50 23.33
C GLY A 22 73.81 21.75 24.83
N HIS A 23 74.83 21.53 25.68
CA HIS A 23 75.21 22.07 27.02
C HIS A 23 74.17 22.71 27.99
N VAL A 24 73.95 22.21 29.24
CA VAL A 24 74.68 22.37 30.56
C VAL A 24 74.48 23.78 31.19
N GLU A 25 74.06 24.04 32.45
CA GLU A 25 73.95 23.30 33.72
C GLU A 25 72.95 23.97 34.73
N VAL A 26 72.28 23.11 35.51
CA VAL A 26 71.77 23.15 36.92
C VAL A 26 71.56 24.46 37.71
N GLY A 27 70.35 24.55 38.30
CA GLY A 27 70.02 25.20 39.59
C GLY A 27 68.68 25.94 39.52
N GLY A 28 67.66 25.76 40.35
CA GLY A 28 67.38 24.95 41.52
C GLY A 28 65.95 25.31 41.99
N PHE A 29 65.42 24.48 42.89
CA PHE A 29 64.22 24.66 43.73
C PHE A 29 62.82 24.42 43.11
N ALA A 30 62.18 23.41 43.72
CA ALA A 30 60.83 22.92 43.53
C ALA A 30 59.78 23.88 44.10
N GLU A 31 58.61 23.97 43.44
CA GLU A 31 57.27 24.16 44.04
C GLU A 31 56.10 24.25 43.02
N ALA A 32 56.29 23.99 41.71
CA ALA A 32 55.22 24.16 40.71
C ALA A 32 54.49 22.88 40.27
N GLY A 33 54.86 21.70 40.81
CA GLY A 33 54.34 20.40 40.37
C GLY A 33 53.00 19.97 40.99
N GLU A 34 52.76 20.29 42.27
CA GLU A 34 51.54 19.84 42.97
C GLU A 34 50.30 20.69 42.61
N ALA A 35 50.46 21.98 42.32
CA ALA A 35 49.34 22.86 41.97
C ALA A 35 48.67 22.54 40.62
N GLY A 36 49.39 21.88 39.70
CA GLY A 36 48.89 21.52 38.37
C GLY A 36 48.03 20.24 38.36
N GLU A 37 48.40 19.23 39.15
CA GLU A 37 47.60 18.01 39.30
C GLU A 37 46.31 18.27 40.09
N ASP A 38 46.36 19.10 41.15
CA ASP A 38 45.18 19.49 41.92
C ASP A 38 44.17 20.32 41.10
N ALA A 39 44.65 21.18 40.20
CA ALA A 39 43.78 21.95 39.29
C ALA A 39 43.09 21.05 38.25
N GLY A 40 43.79 20.02 37.75
CA GLY A 40 43.22 19.03 36.82
C GLY A 40 42.13 18.18 37.48
N VAL A 41 42.39 17.68 38.69
CA VAL A 41 41.42 16.91 39.47
C VAL A 41 40.21 17.76 39.87
N ALA A 42 40.40 19.04 40.18
CA ALA A 42 39.30 19.97 40.46
C ALA A 42 38.41 20.20 39.23
N ALA A 43 38.98 20.37 38.03
CA ALA A 43 38.24 20.54 36.79
C ALA A 43 37.47 19.28 36.38
N GLU A 44 38.07 18.10 36.55
CA GLU A 44 37.44 16.79 36.32
C GLU A 44 36.24 16.59 37.28
N ARG A 45 36.44 16.92 38.56
CA ARG A 45 35.39 16.86 39.58
C ARG A 45 34.24 17.82 39.28
N GLU A 46 34.55 19.03 38.79
CA GLU A 46 33.53 19.98 38.40
C GLU A 46 32.73 19.48 37.18
N ARG A 47 33.40 18.94 36.16
CA ARG A 47 32.75 18.33 34.99
C ARG A 47 31.82 17.17 35.38
N LEU A 48 32.30 16.25 36.23
CA LEU A 48 31.48 15.14 36.74
C LEU A 48 30.30 15.64 37.59
N SER A 49 30.49 16.71 38.37
CA SER A 49 29.40 17.31 39.15
C SER A 49 28.32 17.91 38.26
N ARG A 50 28.68 18.51 37.11
CA ARG A 50 27.73 19.03 36.12
C ARG A 50 26.98 17.89 35.45
N GLN A 51 27.66 16.83 35.03
CA GLN A 51 27.02 15.63 34.46
C GLN A 51 26.06 14.95 35.45
N LEU A 52 26.41 14.88 36.74
CA LEU A 52 25.52 14.33 37.77
C LEU A 52 24.28 15.21 38.02
N ARG A 53 24.38 16.54 37.86
CA ARG A 53 23.21 17.42 37.96
C ARG A 53 22.31 17.29 36.74
N ASP A 54 22.88 17.24 35.54
CA ASP A 54 22.10 17.08 34.30
C ASP A 54 21.36 15.75 34.25
N THR A 55 22.03 14.65 34.64
CA THR A 55 21.40 13.32 34.73
C THR A 55 20.28 13.27 35.77
N ARG A 56 20.47 13.88 36.95
CA ARG A 56 19.40 13.99 37.96
C ARG A 56 18.21 14.82 37.47
N MET A 57 18.47 15.90 36.74
CA MET A 57 17.40 16.73 36.17
C MET A 57 16.60 15.97 35.10
N GLN A 58 17.29 15.22 34.23
CA GLN A 58 16.63 14.36 33.24
C GLN A 58 15.77 13.28 33.93
N LEU A 59 16.28 12.65 34.98
CA LEU A 59 15.57 11.61 35.72
C LEU A 59 14.31 12.17 36.40
N ALA A 60 14.40 13.32 37.06
CA ALA A 60 13.26 14.02 37.64
C ALA A 60 12.21 14.43 36.59
N MET A 61 12.62 14.89 35.41
CA MET A 61 11.70 15.21 34.30
C MET A 61 11.00 13.96 33.77
N THR A 62 11.69 12.82 33.69
CA THR A 62 11.08 11.56 33.26
C THR A 62 10.10 11.02 34.30
N GLU A 63 10.42 11.11 35.60
CA GLU A 63 9.51 10.73 36.69
C GLU A 63 8.26 11.62 36.71
N ALA A 64 8.41 12.93 36.50
CA ALA A 64 7.28 13.85 36.39
C ALA A 64 6.37 13.52 35.19
N ARG A 65 6.95 13.18 34.03
CA ARG A 65 6.19 12.74 32.85
C ARG A 65 5.50 11.39 33.07
N LEU A 66 6.16 10.45 33.75
CA LEU A 66 5.59 9.16 34.10
C LEU A 66 4.39 9.32 35.04
N SER A 67 4.53 10.12 36.10
CA SER A 67 3.43 10.39 37.03
C SER A 67 2.26 11.12 36.36
N ALA A 68 2.52 12.06 35.44
CA ALA A 68 1.48 12.72 34.66
C ALA A 68 0.73 11.75 33.73
N LEU A 69 1.44 10.80 33.11
CA LEU A 69 0.84 9.75 32.28
C LEU A 69 0.00 8.77 33.12
N GLU A 70 0.50 8.37 34.28
CA GLU A 70 -0.22 7.50 35.23
C GLU A 70 -1.50 8.17 35.77
N GLN A 71 -1.46 9.49 35.95
CA GLN A 71 -2.61 10.27 36.40
C GLN A 71 -3.58 10.65 35.27
N SER A 72 -3.22 10.41 34.01
CA SER A 72 -4.06 10.76 32.88
C SER A 72 -5.39 10.01 32.90
N ALA A 73 -6.47 10.71 32.52
CA ALA A 73 -7.81 10.15 32.46
C ALA A 73 -7.89 8.91 31.56
N THR A 74 -7.05 8.83 30.53
CA THR A 74 -6.93 7.70 29.60
C THR A 74 -6.37 6.45 30.27
N MET A 75 -5.30 6.56 31.07
CA MET A 75 -4.74 5.43 31.83
C MET A 75 -5.69 4.96 32.93
N ARG A 76 -6.38 5.87 33.60
CA ARG A 76 -7.42 5.53 34.59
C ARG A 76 -8.60 4.79 33.96
N PHE A 77 -9.04 5.21 32.77
CA PHE A 77 -10.10 4.55 31.99
C PHE A 77 -9.67 3.16 31.48
N GLY A 78 -8.47 3.05 30.91
CA GLY A 78 -7.92 1.76 30.46
C GLY A 78 -7.79 0.76 31.61
N ARG A 79 -7.35 1.21 32.78
CA ARG A 79 -7.25 0.39 33.98
C ARG A 79 -8.61 -0.03 34.54
N THR A 80 -9.64 0.81 34.45
CA THR A 80 -11.01 0.43 34.86
C THR A 80 -11.62 -0.60 33.92
N ILE A 81 -11.41 -0.48 32.60
CA ILE A 81 -11.85 -1.48 31.62
C ILE A 81 -11.10 -2.81 31.83
N ALA A 82 -9.77 -2.77 31.97
CA ALA A 82 -8.96 -3.97 32.16
C ALA A 82 -9.31 -4.70 33.48
N ASN A 83 -9.60 -3.95 34.55
CA ASN A 83 -10.06 -4.54 35.82
C ASN A 83 -11.48 -5.12 35.72
N ALA A 84 -12.37 -4.50 34.95
CA ALA A 84 -13.70 -5.05 34.67
C ALA A 84 -13.62 -6.35 33.84
N ALA A 85 -12.67 -6.44 32.91
CA ALA A 85 -12.42 -7.65 32.13
C ALA A 85 -11.80 -8.79 32.97
N LYS A 86 -10.98 -8.46 33.98
CA LYS A 86 -10.33 -9.45 34.86
C LYS A 86 -11.22 -10.04 35.96
N LYS A 87 -12.33 -9.39 36.32
CA LYS A 87 -13.30 -9.91 37.31
C LYS A 87 -14.74 -9.71 36.84
N PRO A 88 -15.27 -10.59 35.97
CA PRO A 88 -16.69 -10.58 35.65
C PRO A 88 -17.49 -11.05 36.89
N TRP A 89 -18.20 -10.15 37.57
CA TRP A 89 -19.10 -10.54 38.66
C TRP A 89 -20.37 -11.22 38.11
N PRO A 90 -20.95 -12.21 38.82
CA PRO A 90 -22.06 -12.99 38.32
C PRO A 90 -23.39 -12.31 38.67
N ARG A 91 -23.77 -11.27 37.91
CA ARG A 91 -25.15 -10.74 37.71
C ARG A 91 -25.06 -9.38 37.00
N GLY A 92 -24.80 -9.45 35.70
CA GLY A 92 -24.78 -8.28 34.83
C GLY A 92 -26.18 -7.86 34.41
N ALA A 93 -26.67 -6.76 34.99
CA ALA A 93 -27.63 -5.83 34.40
C ALA A 93 -27.89 -4.72 35.42
N LEU A 94 -27.02 -3.72 35.49
CA LEU A 94 -27.28 -2.37 36.01
C LEU A 94 -26.02 -1.54 35.76
N LEU A 95 -25.96 -0.88 34.59
CA LEU A 95 -24.98 0.16 34.33
C LEU A 95 -25.08 1.22 35.45
N PRO A 96 -23.96 1.60 36.11
CA PRO A 96 -23.97 2.66 37.12
C PRO A 96 -24.66 3.92 36.55
N ARG A 97 -25.59 4.50 37.31
CA ARG A 97 -26.39 5.68 36.93
C ARG A 97 -25.55 6.87 36.44
N ASP A 98 -24.27 6.89 36.79
CA ASP A 98 -23.31 7.92 36.38
C ASP A 98 -22.90 7.81 34.90
N LEU A 99 -22.89 6.60 34.32
CA LEU A 99 -22.68 6.39 32.87
C LEU A 99 -23.88 6.87 32.05
N PHE A 100 -25.10 6.73 32.58
CA PHE A 100 -26.33 7.17 31.93
C PHE A 100 -26.47 8.70 31.94
N LYS A 101 -26.03 9.37 33.03
CA LYS A 101 -26.00 10.84 33.10
C LYS A 101 -24.98 11.45 32.14
N LEU A 102 -23.78 10.88 32.04
CA LEU A 102 -22.74 11.31 31.09
C LEU A 102 -23.14 11.14 29.62
N TRP A 103 -23.95 10.12 29.31
CA TRP A 103 -24.44 9.89 27.96
C TRP A 103 -25.59 10.84 27.58
N ARG A 104 -26.47 11.19 28.53
CA ARG A 104 -27.63 12.07 28.28
C ARG A 104 -27.25 13.53 28.08
N ASP A 105 -26.21 14.01 28.75
CA ASP A 105 -25.76 15.40 28.62
C ASP A 105 -24.98 15.68 27.31
N ARG A 106 -24.81 14.66 26.46
CA ARG A 106 -24.17 14.77 25.13
C ARG A 106 -25.11 15.23 24.01
N GLY A 107 -26.43 15.37 24.29
CA GLY A 107 -27.47 15.56 23.27
C GLY A 107 -28.19 16.91 23.24
N ALA A 108 -27.80 17.92 24.02
CA ALA A 108 -28.46 19.23 23.98
C ALA A 108 -27.65 20.25 23.15
N PRO A 109 -28.26 20.95 22.18
CA PRO A 109 -27.56 21.93 21.37
C PRO A 109 -27.33 23.20 22.21
N LYS A 110 -26.07 23.54 22.48
CA LYS A 110 -25.67 24.88 22.92
C LYS A 110 -24.71 25.47 21.89
N THR A 111 -25.06 26.66 21.46
CA THR A 111 -24.44 27.49 20.43
C THR A 111 -23.01 27.88 20.83
N GLY A 112 -22.06 27.72 19.90
CA GLY A 112 -20.68 28.23 20.06
C GLY A 112 -19.64 27.47 19.24
N ALA A 113 -18.75 28.22 18.58
CA ALA A 113 -17.68 27.77 17.69
C ALA A 113 -16.67 26.76 18.30
N ALA A 114 -16.72 26.53 19.62
CA ALA A 114 -15.91 25.51 20.30
C ALA A 114 -16.32 24.06 19.95
N ASN A 115 -17.52 23.82 19.39
CA ASN A 115 -18.03 22.47 19.14
C ASN A 115 -17.59 21.84 17.81
N ALA A 116 -17.00 22.60 16.86
CA ALA A 116 -16.43 22.00 15.64
C ALA A 116 -15.17 21.19 15.96
N ALA A 117 -14.33 21.68 16.89
CA ALA A 117 -13.15 20.97 17.38
C ALA A 117 -13.52 19.71 18.17
N THR A 118 -14.59 19.77 18.97
CA THR A 118 -15.07 18.61 19.75
C THR A 118 -15.77 17.58 18.88
N ALA A 119 -16.51 18.00 17.84
CA ALA A 119 -17.09 17.11 16.84
C ALA A 119 -15.99 16.41 16.01
N LEU A 120 -14.96 17.16 15.58
CA LEU A 120 -13.78 16.61 14.90
C LEU A 120 -13.00 15.64 15.82
N ALA A 121 -12.77 16.02 17.09
CA ALA A 121 -12.10 15.16 18.07
C ALA A 121 -12.93 13.91 18.39
N SER A 122 -14.26 13.98 18.36
CA SER A 122 -15.14 12.82 18.55
C SER A 122 -15.24 11.91 17.32
N ALA A 123 -15.16 12.47 16.11
CA ALA A 123 -15.02 11.71 14.87
C ALA A 123 -13.64 11.03 14.81
N GLN A 124 -12.58 11.74 15.22
CA GLN A 124 -11.23 11.19 15.38
C GLN A 124 -11.17 10.13 16.48
N LEU A 125 -11.87 10.30 17.62
CA LEU A 125 -11.94 9.28 18.67
C LEU A 125 -12.77 8.05 18.28
N ALA A 126 -13.82 8.22 17.48
CA ALA A 126 -14.54 7.10 16.88
C ALA A 126 -13.63 6.33 15.89
N ASP A 127 -12.72 7.04 15.21
CA ASP A 127 -11.66 6.49 14.36
C ASP A 127 -10.50 5.83 15.15
N LEU A 128 -10.35 6.13 16.45
CA LEU A 128 -9.32 5.57 17.34
C LEU A 128 -9.71 4.21 17.98
N LYS A 129 -10.89 3.64 17.67
CA LYS A 129 -11.28 2.29 18.17
C LYS A 129 -10.40 1.13 17.67
N GLY A 130 -9.36 1.40 16.88
CA GLY A 130 -8.35 0.42 16.44
C GLY A 130 -6.88 0.85 16.62
N THR A 131 -6.59 1.98 17.27
CA THR A 131 -5.23 2.58 17.25
C THR A 131 -4.39 2.34 18.50
N GLY A 132 -4.92 1.64 19.52
CA GLY A 132 -4.12 1.18 20.67
C GLY A 132 -2.93 0.29 20.27
N GLY A 133 -2.97 -0.29 19.07
CA GLY A 133 -1.84 -1.00 18.48
C GLY A 133 -0.71 -0.09 17.98
N ARG A 134 -0.98 1.17 17.56
CA ARG A 134 -0.02 2.01 16.80
C ARG A 134 1.18 2.47 17.60
N PHE A 135 0.99 2.83 18.86
CA PHE A 135 2.10 3.21 19.74
C PHE A 135 2.95 1.99 20.12
N LEU A 136 2.32 0.82 20.23
CA LEU A 136 3.03 -0.44 20.44
C LEU A 136 3.74 -0.91 19.16
N SER A 137 3.18 -0.68 17.95
CA SER A 137 3.80 -0.98 16.67
C SER A 137 5.07 -0.16 16.41
N ALA A 138 5.09 1.10 16.86
CA ALA A 138 6.26 1.97 16.77
C ALA A 138 7.34 1.63 17.83
N LEU A 139 6.96 0.94 18.91
CA LEU A 139 7.88 0.45 19.95
C LEU A 139 8.32 -1.00 19.72
N THR A 140 7.65 -1.74 18.83
CA THR A 140 8.14 -3.02 18.32
C THR A 140 9.05 -2.75 17.15
N ALA A 141 10.33 -3.08 17.33
CA ALA A 141 11.41 -3.08 16.35
C ALA A 141 11.04 -3.88 15.05
N PRO A 142 11.84 -3.80 13.97
CA PRO A 142 11.43 -4.09 12.60
C PRO A 142 10.91 -5.53 12.42
N GLY A 143 9.89 -5.67 11.57
CA GLY A 143 9.24 -6.95 11.31
C GLY A 143 7.89 -7.12 12.00
N ALA A 144 7.13 -6.04 12.22
CA ALA A 144 5.71 -6.14 12.55
C ALA A 144 4.99 -6.89 11.42
N THR A 145 4.79 -8.18 11.65
CA THR A 145 4.06 -9.09 10.78
C THR A 145 2.68 -8.48 10.52
N PRO A 146 2.29 -8.25 9.26
CA PRO A 146 0.89 -8.02 8.96
C PRO A 146 0.11 -9.24 9.47
N VAL A 147 -1.17 -9.04 9.80
CA VAL A 147 -2.15 -10.11 10.10
C VAL A 147 -1.78 -11.34 9.27
N ALA A 148 -1.41 -12.44 9.95
CA ALA A 148 -0.77 -13.59 9.31
C ALA A 148 -1.49 -13.94 7.99
N ASP A 149 -0.78 -13.80 6.87
CA ASP A 149 -1.31 -14.15 5.55
C ASP A 149 -1.79 -15.61 5.64
N PRO A 150 -3.10 -15.89 5.52
CA PRO A 150 -3.65 -17.21 5.77
C PRO A 150 -3.04 -18.26 4.85
N ALA A 151 -2.68 -17.91 3.62
CA ALA A 151 -2.02 -18.84 2.71
C ALA A 151 -0.58 -19.16 3.15
N ARG A 152 0.16 -18.18 3.67
CA ARG A 152 1.51 -18.42 4.25
C ARG A 152 1.45 -19.17 5.56
N ALA A 153 0.47 -18.85 6.40
CA ALA A 153 0.21 -19.56 7.65
C ALA A 153 -0.14 -21.04 7.40
N LEU A 154 -0.99 -21.31 6.39
CA LEU A 154 -1.30 -22.68 5.95
C LEU A 154 -0.09 -23.39 5.34
N ALA A 155 0.76 -22.66 4.62
CA ALA A 155 2.02 -23.19 4.10
C ALA A 155 3.13 -23.36 5.16
N GLY A 156 2.89 -22.96 6.42
CA GLY A 156 3.87 -23.03 7.50
C GLY A 156 5.08 -22.09 7.30
N THR A 157 4.96 -21.06 6.46
CA THR A 157 6.06 -20.13 6.13
C THR A 157 5.93 -18.84 6.94
N ALA A 158 6.84 -18.62 7.89
CA ALA A 158 7.00 -17.36 8.62
C ALA A 158 8.15 -16.56 7.98
N GLY A 159 7.84 -15.74 6.97
CA GLY A 159 8.80 -14.86 6.30
C GLY A 159 8.59 -13.39 6.67
N SER A 160 9.64 -12.58 6.46
CA SER A 160 9.57 -11.10 6.46
C SER A 160 8.41 -10.61 5.57
N PRO A 161 7.78 -9.46 5.84
CA PRO A 161 6.81 -8.90 4.91
C PRO A 161 7.50 -8.66 3.56
N ASP A 162 7.17 -9.49 2.58
CA ASP A 162 7.58 -9.29 1.20
C ASP A 162 6.69 -8.20 0.61
N GLY A 163 7.22 -6.99 0.49
CA GLY A 163 6.51 -5.90 -0.18
C GLY A 163 7.02 -4.53 0.20
N LEU A 164 6.66 -3.56 -0.64
CA LEU A 164 6.99 -2.15 -0.45
C LEU A 164 6.50 -1.61 0.90
N VAL A 165 7.40 -1.00 1.67
CA VAL A 165 7.09 -0.25 2.89
C VAL A 165 7.08 1.25 2.59
N VAL A 166 5.89 1.85 2.63
CA VAL A 166 5.65 3.26 2.36
C VAL A 166 5.41 4.01 3.66
N THR A 167 6.11 5.12 3.87
CA THR A 167 5.80 6.08 4.94
C THR A 167 5.65 7.50 4.39
N GLY A 168 5.14 8.44 5.18
CA GLY A 168 5.12 9.86 4.80
C GLY A 168 3.82 10.60 5.14
N ALA A 169 3.69 11.80 4.60
CA ALA A 169 2.50 12.63 4.74
C ALA A 169 1.41 12.13 3.77
N LEU A 170 0.54 11.25 4.28
CA LEU A 170 -0.50 10.57 3.51
C LEU A 170 -1.89 10.90 4.05
N SER A 171 -2.86 11.06 3.15
CA SER A 171 -4.27 11.20 3.52
C SER A 171 -4.82 9.84 4.00
N ALA A 172 -5.94 9.88 4.73
CA ALA A 172 -6.61 8.65 5.15
C ALA A 172 -7.05 7.78 3.95
N LEU A 173 -7.53 8.41 2.88
CA LEU A 173 -7.88 7.73 1.63
C LEU A 173 -6.65 7.13 0.95
N GLY A 174 -5.55 7.88 0.85
CA GLY A 174 -4.30 7.40 0.27
C GLY A 174 -3.77 6.16 0.99
N CYS A 175 -3.78 6.18 2.33
CA CYS A 175 -3.43 5.00 3.14
C CYS A 175 -4.33 3.80 2.83
N ALA A 176 -5.64 4.02 2.78
CA ALA A 176 -6.60 2.96 2.48
C ALA A 176 -6.42 2.39 1.07
N THR A 177 -6.09 3.23 0.08
CA THR A 177 -5.83 2.83 -1.31
C THR A 177 -4.57 1.96 -1.43
N LEU A 178 -3.51 2.30 -0.71
CA LEU A 178 -2.21 1.61 -0.76
C LEU A 178 -2.15 0.31 0.07
N ALA A 179 -2.89 0.24 1.18
CA ALA A 179 -2.77 -0.83 2.17
C ALA A 179 -2.86 -2.29 1.66
N PRO A 180 -3.62 -2.62 0.58
CA PRO A 180 -3.63 -4.00 0.07
C PRO A 180 -2.35 -4.41 -0.65
N ASP A 181 -1.58 -3.46 -1.18
CA ASP A 181 -0.45 -3.71 -2.07
C ASP A 181 0.89 -3.26 -1.47
N ALA A 182 0.87 -2.54 -0.34
CA ALA A 182 2.03 -2.05 0.37
C ALA A 182 1.78 -1.97 1.88
N VAL A 183 2.85 -2.06 2.68
CA VAL A 183 2.80 -1.75 4.10
C VAL A 183 2.88 -0.23 4.27
N VAL A 184 1.88 0.38 4.90
CA VAL A 184 1.76 1.85 4.96
C VAL A 184 1.81 2.37 6.39
N HIS A 185 2.75 3.27 6.65
CA HIS A 185 2.92 3.96 7.93
C HIS A 185 2.74 5.48 7.75
N PRO A 186 1.51 6.03 7.88
CA PRO A 186 1.31 7.46 7.78
C PRO A 186 2.01 8.20 8.93
N LEU A 187 2.66 9.31 8.60
CA LEU A 187 3.33 10.18 9.57
C LEU A 187 2.40 11.28 10.03
N LEU A 188 2.50 11.64 11.31
CA LEU A 188 1.91 12.86 11.84
C LEU A 188 3.02 13.91 12.00
N PRO A 189 2.69 15.21 11.98
CA PRO A 189 3.71 16.26 12.11
C PRO A 189 4.56 16.21 13.39
N HIS A 190 4.13 15.48 14.42
CA HIS A 190 4.79 15.41 15.73
C HIS A 190 5.60 14.13 15.95
N ASP A 191 5.41 13.09 15.15
CA ASP A 191 6.13 11.81 15.27
C ASP A 191 6.98 11.49 14.02
N ALA A 192 6.93 12.32 12.98
CA ALA A 192 7.62 12.12 11.71
C ALA A 192 9.09 11.73 11.86
N ASP A 193 9.84 12.42 12.71
CA ASP A 193 11.27 12.17 12.90
C ASP A 193 11.53 10.76 13.48
N ILE A 194 10.74 10.34 14.47
CA ILE A 194 10.89 9.05 15.16
C ILE A 194 10.49 7.89 14.24
N VAL A 195 9.37 8.06 13.54
CA VAL A 195 8.79 6.99 12.72
C VAL A 195 9.58 6.78 11.44
N VAL A 196 10.14 7.84 10.83
CA VAL A 196 11.00 7.71 9.63
C VAL A 196 12.27 6.92 9.94
N GLU A 197 12.85 7.09 11.13
CA GLU A 197 14.03 6.33 11.57
C GLU A 197 13.68 4.87 11.88
N GLY A 198 12.57 4.63 12.60
CA GLY A 198 12.23 3.29 13.12
C GLY A 198 11.48 2.34 12.17
N THR A 199 10.82 2.82 11.10
CA THR A 199 9.91 1.99 10.29
C THR A 199 10.59 1.07 9.28
N GLY A 200 11.87 1.28 8.96
CA GLY A 200 12.52 0.55 7.86
C GLY A 200 11.89 0.85 6.48
N ALA A 201 11.22 1.99 6.30
CA ALA A 201 10.56 2.34 5.05
C ALA A 201 11.51 2.35 3.83
N ASP A 202 11.04 1.81 2.71
CA ASP A 202 11.72 1.82 1.41
C ASP A 202 11.59 3.18 0.71
N VAL A 203 10.46 3.87 0.93
CA VAL A 203 10.14 5.14 0.29
C VAL A 203 9.34 6.05 1.21
N VAL A 204 9.63 7.36 1.15
CA VAL A 204 8.85 8.40 1.81
C VAL A 204 7.99 9.12 0.79
N VAL A 205 6.69 9.23 1.04
CA VAL A 205 5.72 9.81 0.12
C VAL A 205 5.06 11.03 0.75
N VAL A 206 5.05 12.14 0.02
CA VAL A 206 4.27 13.33 0.37
C VAL A 206 3.09 13.43 -0.58
N GLN A 207 1.88 13.24 -0.08
CA GLN A 207 0.66 13.36 -0.88
C GLN A 207 0.11 14.78 -0.77
N ALA A 208 -0.15 15.45 -1.90
CA ALA A 208 -0.63 16.83 -1.92
C ALA A 208 -2.00 16.96 -1.21
N SER A 209 -2.90 16.00 -1.37
CA SER A 209 -4.19 16.00 -0.67
C SER A 209 -4.07 15.89 0.85
N ALA A 210 -2.99 15.30 1.39
CA ALA A 210 -2.72 15.27 2.82
C ALA A 210 -2.38 16.67 3.39
N LEU A 211 -2.11 17.64 2.52
CA LEU A 211 -1.76 19.02 2.89
C LEU A 211 -2.99 19.96 2.82
N LEU A 212 -4.15 19.46 2.40
CA LEU A 212 -5.39 20.21 2.35
C LEU A 212 -6.02 20.39 3.74
N PRO A 213 -6.93 21.38 3.91
CA PRO A 213 -7.65 21.58 5.17
C PRO A 213 -8.41 20.32 5.62
N GLY A 214 -8.30 19.97 6.90
CA GLY A 214 -8.91 18.78 7.50
C GLY A 214 -7.96 17.60 7.68
N GLU A 215 -6.78 17.63 7.06
CA GLU A 215 -5.78 16.57 7.16
C GLU A 215 -4.66 16.88 8.19
N PRO A 216 -3.91 15.86 8.67
CA PRO A 216 -2.88 16.05 9.68
C PRO A 216 -1.79 17.05 9.28
N TRP A 217 -1.45 17.11 7.99
CA TRP A 217 -0.42 18.00 7.42
C TRP A 217 -1.01 19.25 6.76
N ALA A 218 -2.28 19.56 7.01
CA ALA A 218 -2.96 20.74 6.46
C ALA A 218 -2.09 22.02 6.50
N HIS A 219 -2.09 22.77 5.40
CA HIS A 219 -1.37 24.04 5.26
C HIS A 219 0.17 23.94 5.29
N ALA A 220 0.78 22.75 5.17
CA ALA A 220 2.25 22.66 5.21
C ALA A 220 2.97 23.42 4.07
N THR A 221 2.29 23.72 2.97
CA THR A 221 2.84 24.56 1.88
C THR A 221 2.48 26.04 2.00
N ASP A 222 1.61 26.41 2.94
CA ASP A 222 1.15 27.78 3.16
C ASP A 222 2.23 28.57 3.91
N PRO A 223 2.73 29.70 3.36
CA PRO A 223 3.68 30.56 4.06
C PRO A 223 3.19 31.02 5.45
N ALA A 224 1.88 31.14 5.66
CA ALA A 224 1.30 31.51 6.95
C ALA A 224 1.44 30.41 8.02
N ALA A 225 1.62 29.15 7.61
CA ALA A 225 1.79 27.99 8.49
C ALA A 225 3.24 27.48 8.50
N ALA A 226 4.20 28.41 8.62
CA ALA A 226 5.64 28.14 8.51
C ALA A 226 6.17 27.00 9.41
N ASP A 227 5.58 26.74 10.58
CA ASP A 227 6.00 25.62 11.43
C ASP A 227 5.81 24.26 10.74
N ARG A 228 4.67 24.05 10.09
CA ARG A 228 4.38 22.80 9.40
C ARG A 228 5.24 22.63 8.15
N GLY A 229 5.47 23.70 7.39
CA GLY A 229 6.42 23.68 6.28
C GLY A 229 7.84 23.33 6.72
N ARG A 230 8.31 23.90 7.84
CA ARG A 230 9.62 23.55 8.42
C ARG A 230 9.71 22.09 8.86
N ARG A 231 8.66 21.55 9.50
CA ARG A 231 8.60 20.13 9.88
C ARG A 231 8.63 19.22 8.66
N LEU A 232 7.89 19.56 7.61
CA LEU A 232 7.89 18.80 6.35
C LEU A 232 9.28 18.83 5.71
N ALA A 233 9.93 19.99 5.64
CA ALA A 233 11.29 20.10 5.13
C ALA A 233 12.30 19.27 5.94
N ARG A 234 12.20 19.26 7.28
CA ARG A 234 13.04 18.42 8.15
C ARG A 234 12.85 16.94 7.88
N MET A 235 11.60 16.48 7.73
CA MET A 235 11.30 15.10 7.38
C MET A 235 11.94 14.70 6.04
N ILE A 236 11.88 15.57 5.02
CA ILE A 236 12.51 15.33 3.71
C ILE A 236 14.03 15.21 3.85
N ILE A 237 14.66 16.13 4.58
CA ILE A 237 16.11 16.10 4.83
C ILE A 237 16.50 14.82 5.59
N MET A 238 15.74 14.45 6.62
CA MET A 238 15.97 13.23 7.40
C MET A 238 15.86 11.98 6.51
N ALA A 239 14.78 11.84 5.75
CA ALA A 239 14.59 10.72 4.83
C ALA A 239 15.79 10.56 3.87
N ARG A 240 16.25 11.67 3.27
CA ARG A 240 17.41 11.68 2.37
C ARG A 240 18.70 11.33 3.09
N SER A 241 18.90 11.78 4.33
CA SER A 241 20.08 11.40 5.13
C SER A 241 20.13 9.91 5.45
N LEU A 242 18.97 9.24 5.48
CA LEU A 242 18.84 7.79 5.63
C LEU A 242 18.88 7.04 4.28
N GLY A 243 19.13 7.74 3.17
CA GLY A 243 19.15 7.15 1.83
C GLY A 243 17.77 6.75 1.29
N LYS A 244 16.67 7.24 1.90
CA LYS A 244 15.30 6.92 1.50
C LYS A 244 14.83 7.91 0.44
N PRO A 245 14.38 7.46 -0.75
CA PRO A 245 13.82 8.34 -1.77
C PRO A 245 12.53 9.00 -1.27
N VAL A 246 12.37 10.28 -1.61
CA VAL A 246 11.21 11.10 -1.26
C VAL A 246 10.43 11.45 -2.53
N ILE A 247 9.18 11.00 -2.62
CA ILE A 247 8.32 11.20 -3.79
C ILE A 247 7.13 12.09 -3.45
N LEU A 248 6.88 13.12 -4.26
CA LEU A 248 5.67 13.93 -4.20
C LEU A 248 4.57 13.33 -5.10
N ILE A 249 3.42 13.04 -4.53
CA ILE A 249 2.20 12.68 -5.27
C ILE A 249 1.33 13.93 -5.42
N ARG A 250 1.20 14.41 -6.65
CA ARG A 250 0.44 15.61 -6.98
C ARG A 250 -0.96 15.24 -7.45
N ASP A 251 -1.78 14.86 -6.49
CA ASP A 251 -3.18 14.43 -6.67
C ASP A 251 -4.21 15.56 -6.53
N VAL A 252 -3.74 16.80 -6.36
CA VAL A 252 -4.57 18.01 -6.20
C VAL A 252 -4.17 19.05 -7.25
N PRO A 253 -5.14 19.80 -7.83
CA PRO A 253 -4.85 20.94 -8.70
C PRO A 253 -3.93 21.98 -8.04
N HIS A 254 -2.97 22.51 -8.80
CA HIS A 254 -2.03 23.53 -8.33
C HIS A 254 -2.72 24.77 -7.73
N SER A 255 -3.89 25.14 -8.25
CA SER A 255 -4.67 26.29 -7.76
C SER A 255 -5.07 26.17 -6.29
N LEU A 256 -5.11 24.95 -5.73
CA LEU A 256 -5.50 24.68 -4.34
C LEU A 256 -4.30 24.51 -3.41
N MET A 257 -3.10 24.54 -3.97
CA MET A 257 -1.86 24.27 -3.28
C MET A 257 -0.86 25.41 -3.51
N PRO A 258 -1.15 26.63 -3.02
CA PRO A 258 -0.20 27.71 -3.07
C PRO A 258 1.09 27.29 -2.35
N GLY A 259 2.23 27.62 -2.95
CA GLY A 259 3.54 27.29 -2.40
C GLY A 259 4.03 25.85 -2.63
N ILE A 260 3.32 25.00 -3.37
CA ILE A 260 3.80 23.63 -3.65
C ILE A 260 5.11 23.55 -4.45
N GLY A 261 5.52 24.66 -5.10
CA GLY A 261 6.72 24.71 -5.93
C GLY A 261 8.01 24.35 -5.20
N TRP A 262 8.21 24.83 -3.96
CA TRP A 262 9.41 24.48 -3.18
C TRP A 262 9.42 22.99 -2.80
N LEU A 263 8.24 22.43 -2.51
CA LEU A 263 8.09 21.03 -2.14
C LEU A 263 8.42 20.12 -3.33
N ALA A 264 7.89 20.45 -4.51
CA ALA A 264 8.20 19.72 -5.74
C ALA A 264 9.72 19.74 -6.06
N ALA A 265 10.39 20.86 -5.82
CA ALA A 265 11.84 20.98 -6.00
C ALA A 265 12.67 20.27 -4.92
N SER A 266 12.08 19.95 -3.76
CA SER A 266 12.78 19.31 -2.64
C SER A 266 12.69 17.78 -2.64
N CYS A 267 11.76 17.22 -3.42
CA CYS A 267 11.55 15.79 -3.60
C CYS A 267 12.43 15.23 -4.73
N ASP A 268 12.74 13.93 -4.67
CA ASP A 268 13.57 13.24 -5.65
C ASP A 268 12.80 12.98 -6.96
N ALA A 269 11.48 12.81 -6.87
CA ALA A 269 10.59 12.79 -8.03
C ALA A 269 9.19 13.32 -7.71
N VAL A 270 8.44 13.65 -8.75
CA VAL A 270 7.03 14.05 -8.67
C VAL A 270 6.20 13.16 -9.60
N LEU A 271 5.10 12.63 -9.08
CA LEU A 271 4.11 11.88 -9.86
C LEU A 271 2.79 12.63 -9.85
N ASP A 272 2.28 12.97 -11.03
CA ASP A 272 0.97 13.60 -11.17
C ASP A 272 -0.17 12.58 -11.07
N GLY A 273 -1.29 13.01 -10.48
CA GLY A 273 -2.45 12.16 -10.17
C GLY A 273 -2.31 11.37 -8.88
N GLY A 274 -3.38 10.70 -8.44
CA GLY A 274 -3.37 9.88 -7.23
C GLY A 274 -2.66 8.53 -7.35
N PHE A 275 -2.93 7.68 -6.37
CA PHE A 275 -2.40 6.32 -6.28
C PHE A 275 -3.10 5.33 -7.21
N GLY A 276 -4.03 5.78 -8.05
CA GLY A 276 -4.77 4.93 -8.98
C GLY A 276 -6.01 4.29 -8.37
N VAL A 277 -6.64 3.43 -9.16
CA VAL A 277 -7.87 2.72 -8.79
C VAL A 277 -7.53 1.46 -8.00
N GLN A 278 -8.00 1.42 -6.76
CA GLN A 278 -7.95 0.21 -5.95
C GLN A 278 -9.03 -0.78 -6.43
N LEU A 279 -8.68 -1.68 -7.34
CA LEU A 279 -9.62 -2.64 -7.93
C LEU A 279 -10.30 -3.54 -6.88
N ALA A 280 -9.60 -3.89 -5.80
CA ALA A 280 -10.18 -4.63 -4.67
C ALA A 280 -11.44 -3.98 -4.08
N ARG A 281 -11.54 -2.66 -4.21
CA ARG A 281 -12.61 -1.85 -3.66
C ARG A 281 -13.58 -1.42 -4.75
N PHE A 282 -13.05 -0.94 -5.87
CA PHE A 282 -13.79 -0.54 -7.07
C PHE A 282 -13.68 -1.67 -8.11
N ASN A 283 -14.61 -2.59 -8.05
CA ASN A 283 -14.74 -3.72 -8.97
C ASN A 283 -16.21 -3.94 -9.32
N PRO A 284 -16.47 -4.69 -10.41
CA PRO A 284 -17.83 -5.01 -10.81
C PRO A 284 -18.38 -6.26 -10.11
N VAL A 285 -17.77 -6.78 -9.04
CA VAL A 285 -18.28 -7.99 -8.38
C VAL A 285 -19.66 -7.70 -7.81
N GLY A 286 -20.63 -8.56 -8.14
CA GLY A 286 -22.03 -8.41 -7.75
C GLY A 286 -22.80 -7.35 -8.54
N VAL A 287 -22.23 -6.80 -9.62
CA VAL A 287 -22.94 -5.93 -10.54
C VAL A 287 -24.05 -6.70 -11.26
N THR A 288 -25.24 -6.10 -11.32
CA THR A 288 -26.37 -6.66 -12.05
C THR A 288 -26.63 -5.88 -13.35
N SER A 289 -27.28 -6.54 -14.33
CA SER A 289 -27.70 -5.91 -15.58
C SER A 289 -28.91 -4.98 -15.42
N ALA A 290 -29.59 -5.00 -14.27
CA ALA A 290 -30.83 -4.26 -14.01
C ALA A 290 -30.60 -2.87 -13.38
N ARG A 291 -29.42 -2.28 -13.53
CA ARG A 291 -29.05 -1.02 -12.87
C ARG A 291 -29.72 0.19 -13.51
N PRO A 292 -30.09 1.22 -12.72
CA PRO A 292 -30.63 2.47 -13.26
C PRO A 292 -29.63 3.17 -14.19
N THR A 293 -30.10 3.56 -15.37
CA THR A 293 -29.37 4.35 -16.36
C THR A 293 -29.59 5.86 -16.19
N SER A 294 -30.33 6.27 -15.16
CA SER A 294 -30.48 7.67 -14.80
C SER A 294 -29.12 8.27 -14.40
N PRO A 295 -28.63 9.31 -15.08
CA PRO A 295 -27.29 9.83 -14.84
C PRO A 295 -27.14 10.46 -13.44
N VAL A 296 -26.01 10.16 -12.80
CA VAL A 296 -25.70 10.62 -11.45
C VAL A 296 -24.35 11.34 -11.41
N TYR A 297 -24.26 12.41 -10.61
CA TYR A 297 -22.98 13.00 -10.20
C TYR A 297 -22.67 12.60 -8.77
N ALA A 298 -21.57 11.89 -8.58
CA ALA A 298 -21.20 11.30 -7.30
C ALA A 298 -20.41 12.30 -6.43
N GLY A 299 -21.10 13.00 -5.54
CA GLY A 299 -20.47 13.84 -4.52
C GLY A 299 -21.18 15.16 -4.30
N GLU A 300 -20.62 15.97 -3.40
CA GLU A 300 -20.97 17.39 -3.32
C GLU A 300 -20.28 18.16 -4.44
N ARG A 301 -20.84 19.32 -4.74
CA ARG A 301 -20.14 20.35 -5.50
C ARG A 301 -18.86 20.70 -4.77
N ASP A 302 -17.71 20.52 -5.42
CA ASP A 302 -16.49 21.07 -4.86
C ASP A 302 -16.49 22.59 -5.12
N PRO A 303 -16.53 23.45 -4.08
CA PRO A 303 -16.51 24.90 -4.25
C PRO A 303 -15.22 25.41 -4.91
N ARG A 304 -14.25 24.52 -5.14
CA ARG A 304 -12.97 24.78 -5.80
C ARG A 304 -12.94 24.36 -7.26
N GLU A 305 -14.02 23.78 -7.80
CA GLU A 305 -14.16 23.48 -9.22
C GLU A 305 -13.94 24.75 -10.06
N ALA A 306 -13.27 24.59 -11.20
CA ALA A 306 -13.07 25.67 -12.17
C ALA A 306 -14.42 26.30 -12.56
N PRO A 307 -14.51 27.62 -12.74
CA PRO A 307 -15.78 28.30 -13.01
C PRO A 307 -16.57 27.71 -14.18
N ALA A 308 -15.89 27.29 -15.25
CA ALA A 308 -16.51 26.63 -16.40
C ALA A 308 -17.13 25.27 -16.06
N VAL A 309 -16.44 24.44 -15.27
CA VAL A 309 -16.95 23.14 -14.81
C VAL A 309 -18.17 23.34 -13.92
N ARG A 310 -18.12 24.32 -13.02
CA ARG A 310 -19.24 24.67 -12.13
C ARG A 310 -20.47 25.12 -12.91
N ALA A 311 -20.30 26.04 -13.86
CA ALA A 311 -21.39 26.53 -14.70
C ALA A 311 -22.04 25.40 -15.52
N LEU A 312 -21.22 24.51 -16.08
CA LEU A 312 -21.70 23.33 -16.81
C LEU A 312 -22.48 22.40 -15.89
N LEU A 313 -21.93 22.10 -14.73
CA LEU A 313 -22.57 21.25 -13.73
C LEU A 313 -23.90 21.84 -13.24
N ASP A 314 -23.99 23.16 -13.04
CA ASP A 314 -25.22 23.84 -12.62
C ASP A 314 -26.32 23.77 -13.67
N ALA A 315 -25.94 23.88 -14.95
CA ALA A 315 -26.85 23.66 -16.07
C ALA A 315 -27.36 22.21 -16.14
N LEU A 316 -26.52 21.22 -15.76
CA LEU A 316 -26.87 19.80 -15.83
C LEU A 316 -27.75 19.33 -14.66
N THR A 317 -27.56 19.90 -13.46
CA THR A 317 -28.31 19.50 -12.25
C THR A 317 -29.55 20.36 -11.98
N GLY A 318 -29.80 21.39 -12.81
CA GLY A 318 -30.98 22.25 -12.67
C GLY A 318 -30.92 23.21 -11.48
N THR A 319 -29.73 23.54 -10.98
CA THR A 319 -29.53 24.54 -9.92
C THR A 319 -29.50 25.98 -10.44
N ALA A 320 -29.53 26.16 -11.77
CA ALA A 320 -29.68 27.45 -12.41
C ALA A 320 -31.11 27.98 -12.23
N ARG A 321 -31.27 28.87 -11.24
CA ARG A 321 -32.30 29.90 -11.02
C ARG A 321 -33.68 29.67 -11.65
N GLU A 322 -34.65 29.43 -10.76
CA GLU A 322 -36.10 29.62 -10.89
C GLU A 322 -36.84 28.81 -11.97
N GLY A 323 -37.44 27.70 -11.50
CA GLY A 323 -38.81 27.38 -11.89
C GLY A 323 -39.02 26.55 -13.15
N SER A 324 -38.38 25.38 -13.28
CA SER A 324 -38.98 24.16 -13.87
C SER A 324 -37.88 23.12 -14.15
N GLY A 325 -38.05 21.91 -13.62
CA GLY A 325 -37.37 20.72 -14.13
C GLY A 325 -36.40 20.04 -13.18
N SER A 326 -36.70 18.79 -12.84
CA SER A 326 -35.71 17.81 -12.38
C SER A 326 -34.50 17.86 -13.31
N GLY A 327 -33.34 18.30 -12.81
CA GLY A 327 -32.11 18.36 -13.61
C GLY A 327 -31.79 17.04 -14.31
N ALA A 328 -31.11 17.12 -15.46
CA ALA A 328 -30.75 15.96 -16.26
C ALA A 328 -29.82 14.98 -15.53
N VAL A 329 -29.11 15.46 -14.51
CA VAL A 329 -28.18 14.70 -13.66
C VAL A 329 -28.60 14.86 -12.20
N ARG A 330 -28.71 13.74 -11.48
CA ARG A 330 -29.02 13.73 -10.04
C ARG A 330 -27.75 13.87 -9.21
N LEU A 331 -27.77 14.76 -8.21
CA LEU A 331 -26.73 14.86 -7.18
C LEU A 331 -26.95 13.83 -6.07
N THR A 332 -25.90 13.13 -5.65
CA THR A 332 -25.99 12.19 -4.51
C THR A 332 -25.65 12.81 -3.16
N GLY A 333 -25.06 14.01 -3.14
CA GLY A 333 -24.59 14.70 -1.93
C GLY A 333 -23.29 14.14 -1.36
N ALA A 334 -22.86 14.68 -0.21
CA ALA A 334 -21.65 14.25 0.48
C ALA A 334 -21.73 12.79 0.87
N ARG A 335 -20.65 12.08 0.57
CA ARG A 335 -20.50 10.68 0.91
C ARG A 335 -19.08 10.43 1.38
N SER A 336 -18.96 9.55 2.36
CA SER A 336 -17.64 9.07 2.77
C SER A 336 -17.06 8.24 1.62
N TRP A 337 -15.74 8.31 1.46
CA TRP A 337 -15.03 7.50 0.47
C TRP A 337 -15.38 6.00 0.62
N ARG A 338 -15.55 5.51 1.86
CA ARG A 338 -15.97 4.14 2.16
C ARG A 338 -17.30 3.72 1.52
N SER A 339 -18.22 4.64 1.30
CA SER A 339 -19.55 4.36 0.73
C SER A 339 -19.64 4.49 -0.80
N LEU A 340 -18.63 5.10 -1.44
CA LEU A 340 -18.60 5.31 -2.90
C LEU A 340 -18.64 4.01 -3.72
N PRO A 341 -17.95 2.91 -3.34
CA PRO A 341 -17.97 1.69 -4.15
C PRO A 341 -19.37 1.08 -4.31
N ALA A 342 -20.19 1.12 -3.25
CA ALA A 342 -21.57 0.65 -3.31
C ALA A 342 -22.40 1.53 -4.27
N LEU A 343 -22.28 2.86 -4.12
CA LEU A 343 -22.94 3.80 -5.03
C LEU A 343 -22.55 3.55 -6.49
N TYR A 344 -21.25 3.34 -6.78
CA TYR A 344 -20.79 3.14 -8.15
C TYR A 344 -21.28 1.83 -8.75
N ARG A 345 -21.41 0.77 -7.94
CA ARG A 345 -21.99 -0.50 -8.40
C ARG A 345 -23.49 -0.40 -8.62
N ASP A 346 -24.20 0.41 -7.84
CA ASP A 346 -25.66 0.52 -7.90
C ASP A 346 -26.17 1.31 -9.12
N HIS A 347 -25.33 2.11 -9.77
CA HIS A 347 -25.71 2.97 -10.90
C HIS A 347 -24.94 2.63 -12.18
N ALA A 348 -25.63 2.68 -13.32
CA ALA A 348 -25.03 2.36 -14.61
C ALA A 348 -24.35 3.56 -15.30
N VAL A 349 -24.72 4.80 -14.96
CA VAL A 349 -24.27 6.01 -15.68
C VAL A 349 -23.86 7.11 -14.69
N PHE A 350 -22.63 7.61 -14.84
CA PHE A 350 -22.12 8.74 -14.07
C PHE A 350 -21.66 9.90 -14.96
N VAL A 351 -21.84 11.11 -14.44
CA VAL A 351 -21.14 12.31 -14.89
C VAL A 351 -20.04 12.60 -13.87
N THR A 352 -18.84 12.91 -14.34
CA THR A 352 -17.71 13.21 -13.44
C THR A 352 -16.93 14.45 -13.87
N ALA A 353 -16.44 15.21 -12.91
CA ALA A 353 -15.52 16.32 -13.14
C ALA A 353 -14.05 15.87 -13.18
N SER A 354 -13.72 14.69 -12.62
CA SER A 354 -12.35 14.20 -12.43
C SER A 354 -12.11 12.90 -13.19
N ALA A 355 -10.98 12.83 -13.90
CA ALA A 355 -10.57 11.60 -14.58
C ALA A 355 -10.33 10.45 -13.59
N GLU A 356 -9.85 10.75 -12.38
CA GLU A 356 -9.59 9.74 -11.35
C GLU A 356 -10.88 9.12 -10.84
N GLN A 357 -11.87 9.96 -10.49
CA GLN A 357 -13.19 9.49 -10.08
C GLN A 357 -13.89 8.73 -11.23
N GLY A 358 -13.75 9.21 -12.46
CA GLY A 358 -14.25 8.52 -13.64
C GLY A 358 -13.68 7.10 -13.77
N ARG A 359 -12.39 6.91 -13.51
CA ARG A 359 -11.78 5.57 -13.54
C ARG A 359 -12.31 4.66 -12.43
N GLU A 360 -12.55 5.16 -11.23
CA GLU A 360 -13.20 4.38 -10.15
C GLU A 360 -14.62 3.91 -10.54
N GLN A 361 -15.38 4.80 -11.18
CA GLN A 361 -16.73 4.51 -11.66
C GLN A 361 -16.71 3.48 -12.81
N VAL A 362 -15.79 3.63 -13.78
CA VAL A 362 -15.59 2.64 -14.85
C VAL A 362 -15.17 1.29 -14.28
N ALA A 363 -14.26 1.25 -13.30
CA ALA A 363 -13.85 0.01 -12.66
C ALA A 363 -15.00 -0.69 -11.92
N SER A 364 -15.98 0.08 -11.42
CA SER A 364 -17.22 -0.45 -10.82
C SER A 364 -18.26 -0.87 -11.87
N GLY A 365 -17.92 -0.81 -13.15
CA GLY A 365 -18.74 -1.24 -14.27
C GLY A 365 -19.75 -0.22 -14.77
N ALA A 366 -19.55 1.07 -14.47
CA ALA A 366 -20.42 2.15 -14.96
C ALA A 366 -19.92 2.76 -16.28
N GLN A 367 -20.84 3.32 -17.04
CA GLN A 367 -20.56 4.25 -18.13
C GLN A 367 -20.31 5.64 -17.56
N VAL A 368 -19.25 6.29 -18.01
CA VAL A 368 -18.83 7.61 -17.51
C VAL A 368 -18.88 8.63 -18.64
N ILE A 369 -19.46 9.78 -18.34
CA ILE A 369 -19.51 10.97 -19.18
C ILE A 369 -18.63 12.04 -18.51
N GLY A 370 -17.57 12.46 -19.21
CA GLY A 370 -16.54 13.34 -18.68
C GLY A 370 -15.13 12.79 -18.90
N PRO A 371 -14.11 13.37 -18.24
CA PRO A 371 -14.21 14.39 -17.20
C PRO A 371 -14.66 15.75 -17.75
N LEU A 372 -15.54 16.46 -17.05
CA LEU A 372 -16.01 17.78 -17.48
C LEU A 372 -14.89 18.84 -17.55
N SER A 373 -13.79 18.59 -16.86
CA SER A 373 -12.58 19.43 -16.91
C SER A 373 -11.81 19.36 -18.24
N SER A 374 -12.17 18.45 -19.17
CA SER A 374 -11.52 18.34 -20.48
C SER A 374 -11.97 19.39 -21.51
N GLY A 375 -12.86 20.31 -21.14
CA GLY A 375 -13.37 21.35 -22.04
C GLY A 375 -14.59 20.94 -22.87
N LEU A 376 -15.30 19.87 -22.47
CA LEU A 376 -16.57 19.47 -23.09
C LEU A 376 -17.62 20.57 -22.96
N ASP A 377 -18.35 20.83 -24.05
CA ASP A 377 -19.48 21.76 -24.02
C ASP A 377 -20.77 21.10 -23.50
N ALA A 378 -21.73 21.94 -23.10
CA ALA A 378 -22.99 21.47 -22.53
C ALA A 378 -23.86 20.70 -23.53
N ALA A 379 -23.75 20.99 -24.83
CA ALA A 379 -24.55 20.32 -25.86
C ALA A 379 -24.09 18.87 -26.06
N THR A 380 -22.78 18.65 -26.13
CA THR A 380 -22.14 17.35 -26.24
C THR A 380 -22.48 16.49 -25.03
N VAL A 381 -22.34 17.05 -23.81
CA VAL A 381 -22.67 16.32 -22.59
C VAL A 381 -24.15 15.94 -22.56
N ARG A 382 -25.07 16.84 -22.94
CA ARG A 382 -26.50 16.51 -23.04
C ARG A 382 -26.78 15.42 -24.06
N GLY A 383 -26.17 15.46 -25.24
CA GLY A 383 -26.31 14.40 -26.26
C GLY A 383 -25.84 13.03 -25.75
N GLN A 384 -24.70 12.99 -25.04
CA GLN A 384 -24.20 11.77 -24.42
C GLN A 384 -25.11 11.25 -23.30
N LEU A 385 -25.73 12.15 -22.52
CA LEU A 385 -26.67 11.78 -21.47
C LEU A 385 -27.95 11.16 -22.04
N GLU A 386 -28.52 11.72 -23.11
CA GLU A 386 -29.70 11.14 -23.75
C GLU A 386 -29.39 9.77 -24.37
N ALA A 387 -28.24 9.62 -25.03
CA ALA A 387 -27.79 8.33 -25.55
C ALA A 387 -27.63 7.29 -24.44
N ALA A 388 -27.04 7.67 -23.29
CA ALA A 388 -26.82 6.77 -22.17
C ALA A 388 -28.13 6.33 -21.47
N ARG A 389 -29.15 7.20 -21.41
CA ARG A 389 -30.46 6.85 -20.83
C ARG A 389 -31.19 5.78 -21.62
N GLY A 390 -31.10 5.83 -22.95
CA GLY A 390 -31.69 4.84 -23.85
C GLY A 390 -30.87 3.55 -24.00
N ALA A 391 -29.62 3.54 -23.54
CA ALA A 391 -28.74 2.39 -23.66
C ALA A 391 -28.96 1.37 -22.53
N ARG A 392 -28.64 0.10 -22.81
CA ARG A 392 -28.52 -0.92 -21.77
C ARG A 392 -27.27 -0.66 -20.91
N PRO A 393 -27.27 -1.04 -19.61
CA PRO A 393 -26.04 -1.10 -18.84
C PRO A 393 -24.99 -1.98 -19.51
N LEU A 394 -23.71 -1.64 -19.30
CA LEU A 394 -22.59 -2.41 -19.85
C LEU A 394 -22.65 -3.87 -19.40
N SER A 395 -22.40 -4.78 -20.34
CA SER A 395 -22.19 -6.20 -20.08
C SER A 395 -20.84 -6.44 -19.39
N LEU A 396 -20.69 -7.59 -18.72
CA LEU A 396 -19.43 -7.94 -18.07
C LEU A 396 -18.26 -8.06 -19.05
N THR A 397 -18.51 -8.47 -20.30
CA THR A 397 -17.48 -8.48 -21.35
C THR A 397 -16.98 -7.06 -21.66
N GLU A 398 -17.89 -6.10 -21.83
CA GLU A 398 -17.54 -4.68 -22.05
C GLU A 398 -16.83 -4.08 -20.82
N ILE A 399 -17.25 -4.46 -19.61
CA ILE A 399 -16.61 -4.02 -18.36
C ILE A 399 -15.20 -4.59 -18.25
N ARG A 400 -14.99 -5.88 -18.54
CA ARG A 400 -13.67 -6.52 -18.55
C ARG A 400 -12.72 -5.83 -19.52
N ALA A 401 -13.18 -5.51 -20.73
CA ALA A 401 -12.38 -4.76 -21.69
C ALA A 401 -11.87 -3.43 -21.11
N ARG A 402 -12.72 -2.67 -20.42
CA ARG A 402 -12.33 -1.41 -19.75
C ARG A 402 -11.42 -1.63 -18.53
N LEU A 403 -11.64 -2.70 -17.78
CA LEU A 403 -10.79 -3.06 -16.65
C LEU A 403 -9.36 -3.39 -17.08
N ARG A 404 -9.16 -3.96 -18.27
CA ARG A 404 -7.81 -4.20 -18.82
C ARG A 404 -7.02 -2.90 -18.93
N ASP A 405 -7.62 -1.85 -19.48
CA ASP A 405 -6.95 -0.57 -19.66
C ASP A 405 -6.65 0.11 -18.31
N ILE A 406 -7.60 0.05 -17.37
CA ILE A 406 -7.36 0.53 -16.00
C ILE A 406 -6.26 -0.29 -15.34
N SER A 407 -6.28 -1.62 -15.48
CA SER A 407 -5.30 -2.49 -14.84
C SER A 407 -3.90 -2.21 -15.38
N VAL A 408 -3.70 -1.99 -16.67
CA VAL A 408 -2.36 -1.75 -17.21
C VAL A 408 -1.74 -0.46 -16.66
N GLU A 409 -2.49 0.64 -16.61
CA GLU A 409 -1.89 1.97 -16.41
C GLU A 409 -2.33 2.70 -15.14
N HIS A 410 -3.49 2.35 -14.59
CA HIS A 410 -4.20 3.21 -13.64
C HIS A 410 -4.61 2.51 -12.36
N SER A 411 -4.39 1.21 -12.20
CA SER A 411 -4.62 0.50 -10.95
C SER A 411 -3.59 0.89 -9.89
N THR A 412 -3.90 0.64 -8.62
CA THR A 412 -2.94 0.87 -7.53
C THR A 412 -1.61 0.17 -7.76
N PRO A 413 -1.56 -1.12 -8.13
CA PRO A 413 -0.28 -1.78 -8.39
C PRO A 413 0.49 -1.20 -9.60
N ALA A 414 -0.20 -0.74 -10.66
CA ALA A 414 0.45 -0.05 -11.79
C ALA A 414 1.12 1.25 -11.33
N ARG A 415 0.42 2.02 -10.48
CA ARG A 415 0.92 3.28 -9.92
C ARG A 415 2.05 3.05 -8.92
N LEU A 416 1.99 1.98 -8.13
CA LEU A 416 3.10 1.56 -7.28
C LEU A 416 4.34 1.15 -8.09
N ALA A 417 4.17 0.45 -9.21
CA ALA A 417 5.29 0.13 -10.09
C ALA A 417 5.94 1.40 -10.68
N ALA A 418 5.14 2.39 -11.07
CA ALA A 418 5.64 3.70 -11.49
C ALA A 418 6.37 4.45 -10.35
N LEU A 419 5.85 4.35 -9.12
CA LEU A 419 6.46 4.93 -7.92
C LEU A 419 7.81 4.29 -7.60
N VAL A 420 7.87 2.96 -7.55
CA VAL A 420 9.11 2.19 -7.33
C VAL A 420 10.14 2.51 -8.40
N LYS A 421 9.73 2.60 -9.68
CA LYS A 421 10.61 3.01 -10.77
C LYS A 421 11.13 4.44 -10.59
N ALA A 422 10.27 5.40 -10.26
CA ALA A 422 10.67 6.79 -10.02
C ALA A 422 11.60 6.94 -8.80
N ALA A 423 11.44 6.07 -7.81
CA ALA A 423 12.28 6.00 -6.62
C ALA A 423 13.60 5.24 -6.84
N GLY A 424 13.83 4.63 -8.01
CA GLY A 424 15.01 3.80 -8.29
C GLY A 424 15.05 2.50 -7.48
N LEU A 425 13.90 2.03 -7.01
CA LEU A 425 13.76 0.84 -6.17
C LEU A 425 13.57 -0.43 -7.04
N PRO A 426 13.88 -1.63 -6.51
CA PRO A 426 13.65 -2.89 -7.23
C PRO A 426 12.18 -3.14 -7.54
N ALA A 427 11.86 -3.52 -8.78
CA ALA A 427 10.50 -3.86 -9.20
C ALA A 427 9.88 -5.02 -8.41
N SER A 428 10.69 -5.83 -7.73
CA SER A 428 10.25 -6.92 -6.86
C SER A 428 9.48 -6.49 -5.62
N LEU A 429 9.54 -5.22 -5.25
CA LEU A 429 8.76 -4.70 -4.13
C LEU A 429 7.25 -4.63 -4.43
N VAL A 430 6.84 -4.66 -5.71
CA VAL A 430 5.43 -4.70 -6.14
C VAL A 430 5.03 -6.15 -6.45
N SER A 431 5.02 -6.97 -5.40
CA SER A 431 4.83 -8.44 -5.48
C SER A 431 3.48 -8.84 -6.10
N GLY A 432 2.43 -8.02 -5.95
CA GLY A 432 1.09 -8.30 -6.46
C GLY A 432 0.96 -8.50 -7.97
N ARG A 433 1.96 -8.08 -8.76
CA ARG A 433 2.00 -8.22 -10.23
C ARG A 433 3.11 -9.12 -10.75
N GLN A 434 3.91 -9.70 -9.86
CA GLN A 434 4.95 -10.63 -10.25
C GLN A 434 4.34 -12.01 -10.44
N ILE A 435 4.09 -12.35 -11.71
CA ILE A 435 3.50 -13.63 -12.11
C ILE A 435 4.55 -14.48 -12.81
N GLY A 436 4.87 -15.62 -12.22
CA GLY A 436 5.62 -16.69 -12.86
C GLY A 436 4.70 -17.62 -13.64
N VAL A 437 5.17 -18.16 -14.76
CA VAL A 437 4.44 -19.15 -15.55
C VAL A 437 5.02 -20.53 -15.26
N LEU A 438 4.17 -21.46 -14.82
CA LEU A 438 4.51 -22.87 -14.69
C LEU A 438 3.95 -23.63 -15.88
N THR A 439 4.76 -24.46 -16.52
CA THR A 439 4.35 -25.18 -17.71
C THR A 439 5.09 -26.51 -17.87
N ALA A 440 4.51 -27.43 -18.63
CA ALA A 440 5.17 -28.64 -19.09
C ALA A 440 5.23 -28.62 -20.62
N VAL A 441 6.45 -28.69 -21.17
CA VAL A 441 6.70 -28.66 -22.62
C VAL A 441 7.22 -30.01 -23.09
N THR A 442 6.76 -30.48 -24.25
CA THR A 442 7.15 -31.77 -24.84
C THR A 442 8.36 -31.67 -25.74
N ASP A 443 8.54 -30.53 -26.43
CA ASP A 443 9.60 -30.33 -27.41
C ASP A 443 9.99 -28.85 -27.57
N THR A 444 11.06 -28.62 -28.33
CA THR A 444 11.62 -27.29 -28.63
C THR A 444 10.67 -26.42 -29.45
N ALA A 445 9.83 -27.00 -30.31
CA ALA A 445 8.89 -26.24 -31.12
C ALA A 445 7.74 -25.69 -30.27
N GLN A 446 7.25 -26.48 -29.31
CA GLN A 446 6.27 -26.05 -28.33
C GLN A 446 6.84 -24.97 -27.42
N ALA A 447 8.08 -25.13 -26.94
CA ALA A 447 8.77 -24.10 -26.18
C ALA A 447 8.88 -22.77 -26.96
N SER A 448 9.22 -22.84 -28.25
CA SER A 448 9.32 -21.65 -29.12
C SER A 448 7.97 -20.96 -29.33
N ARG A 449 6.89 -21.73 -29.55
CA ARG A 449 5.51 -21.18 -29.64
C ARG A 449 5.09 -20.54 -28.33
N LEU A 450 5.34 -21.21 -27.21
CA LEU A 450 5.04 -20.66 -25.90
C LEU A 450 5.80 -19.36 -25.63
N ALA A 451 7.09 -19.30 -25.97
CA ALA A 451 7.88 -18.08 -25.85
C ALA A 451 7.25 -16.92 -26.62
N ALA A 452 6.83 -17.16 -27.86
CA ALA A 452 6.13 -16.17 -28.68
C ALA A 452 4.79 -15.74 -28.06
N THR A 453 3.98 -16.68 -27.57
CA THR A 453 2.70 -16.37 -26.90
C THR A 453 2.90 -15.54 -25.63
N LEU A 454 3.90 -15.86 -24.81
CA LEU A 454 4.23 -15.10 -23.59
C LEU A 454 4.78 -13.70 -23.92
N LEU A 455 5.54 -13.57 -25.03
CA LEU A 455 5.94 -12.30 -25.64
C LEU A 455 4.80 -11.63 -26.44
N GLY A 456 3.63 -12.23 -26.55
CA GLY A 456 2.40 -11.60 -27.05
C GLY A 456 1.57 -10.94 -25.94
N GLN A 457 1.65 -11.45 -24.70
CA GLN A 457 0.82 -10.99 -23.58
C GLN A 457 0.93 -9.48 -23.28
N ARG A 458 -0.20 -8.82 -22.98
CA ARG A 458 -0.22 -7.41 -22.52
C ARG A 458 0.42 -7.25 -21.14
N LEU A 459 0.28 -8.25 -20.27
CA LEU A 459 1.00 -8.36 -19.01
C LEU A 459 2.08 -9.43 -19.17
N ARG A 460 3.35 -9.03 -19.13
CA ARG A 460 4.48 -9.96 -19.23
C ARG A 460 4.65 -10.75 -17.93
N PRO A 461 4.97 -12.06 -18.00
CA PRO A 461 5.37 -12.80 -16.82
C PRO A 461 6.75 -12.31 -16.34
N SER A 462 7.00 -12.39 -15.04
CA SER A 462 8.32 -12.10 -14.45
C SER A 462 9.27 -13.29 -14.60
N GLU A 463 8.73 -14.51 -14.67
CA GLU A 463 9.52 -15.72 -14.85
C GLU A 463 8.74 -16.83 -15.57
N VAL A 464 9.47 -17.82 -16.10
CA VAL A 464 8.95 -19.05 -16.66
C VAL A 464 9.71 -20.22 -16.06
N VAL A 465 8.99 -21.19 -15.50
CA VAL A 465 9.52 -22.45 -15.01
C VAL A 465 8.89 -23.58 -15.83
N ALA A 466 9.72 -24.26 -16.61
CA ALA A 466 9.28 -25.31 -17.52
C ALA A 466 9.81 -26.69 -17.10
N GLY A 467 8.92 -27.66 -17.01
CA GLY A 467 9.28 -29.08 -17.00
C GLY A 467 9.34 -29.64 -18.42
N CYS A 468 10.29 -30.52 -18.69
CA CYS A 468 10.49 -31.13 -20.02
C CYS A 468 10.97 -32.59 -19.92
N PRO A 469 10.92 -33.38 -21.01
CA PRO A 469 11.48 -34.73 -21.01
C PRO A 469 12.99 -34.76 -20.72
N ALA A 470 13.44 -35.84 -20.07
CA ALA A 470 14.84 -36.10 -19.76
C ALA A 470 15.77 -35.86 -20.96
N GLY A 471 16.84 -35.08 -20.75
CA GLY A 471 17.83 -34.80 -21.79
C GLY A 471 17.43 -33.70 -22.80
N THR A 472 16.23 -33.11 -22.71
CA THR A 472 15.80 -32.02 -23.59
C THR A 472 15.96 -30.62 -23.01
N ALA A 473 16.30 -30.51 -21.72
CA ALA A 473 16.37 -29.23 -20.99
C ALA A 473 17.28 -28.19 -21.66
N GLY A 474 18.43 -28.60 -22.22
CA GLY A 474 19.34 -27.69 -22.93
C GLY A 474 18.72 -27.07 -24.18
N ALA A 475 18.02 -27.87 -24.99
CA ALA A 475 17.35 -27.40 -26.21
C ALA A 475 16.13 -26.53 -25.89
N VAL A 476 15.35 -26.90 -24.87
CA VAL A 476 14.21 -26.09 -24.38
C VAL A 476 14.70 -24.75 -23.83
N ARG A 477 15.78 -24.73 -23.04
CA ARG A 477 16.39 -23.49 -22.53
C ARG A 477 16.89 -22.60 -23.65
N ALA A 478 17.47 -23.18 -24.71
CA ALA A 478 17.87 -22.43 -25.89
C ALA A 478 16.67 -21.80 -26.62
N ALA A 479 15.54 -22.53 -26.75
CA ALA A 479 14.31 -21.98 -27.33
C ALA A 479 13.73 -20.81 -26.52
N PHE A 480 13.89 -20.82 -25.19
CA PHE A 480 13.47 -19.72 -24.31
C PHE A 480 14.48 -18.57 -24.19
N SER A 481 15.61 -18.61 -24.90
CA SER A 481 16.61 -17.53 -24.84
C SER A 481 16.09 -16.15 -25.24
N THR A 482 15.03 -16.09 -26.05
CA THR A 482 14.36 -14.82 -26.37
C THR A 482 13.70 -14.20 -25.14
N LEU A 483 13.14 -15.00 -24.24
CA LEU A 483 12.52 -14.54 -23.00
C LEU A 483 13.55 -13.89 -22.06
N THR A 484 14.72 -14.51 -21.91
CA THR A 484 15.79 -13.95 -21.08
C THR A 484 16.33 -12.64 -21.66
N GLY A 485 16.40 -12.52 -22.99
CA GLY A 485 16.72 -11.26 -23.68
C GLY A 485 15.72 -10.12 -23.38
N HIS A 486 14.48 -10.46 -23.02
CA HIS A 486 13.45 -9.52 -22.58
C HIS A 486 13.37 -9.36 -21.05
N GLY A 487 14.37 -9.85 -20.31
CA GLY A 487 14.45 -9.72 -18.86
C GLY A 487 13.52 -10.65 -18.08
N ILE A 488 12.96 -11.68 -18.72
CA ILE A 488 12.13 -12.70 -18.07
C ILE A 488 13.05 -13.81 -17.57
N ARG A 489 12.98 -14.14 -16.29
CA ARG A 489 13.76 -15.26 -15.72
C ARG A 489 13.26 -16.59 -16.30
N VAL A 490 14.16 -17.47 -16.70
CA VAL A 490 13.81 -18.79 -17.24
C VAL A 490 14.51 -19.87 -16.45
N GLU A 491 13.74 -20.81 -15.92
CA GLU A 491 14.22 -22.03 -15.28
C GLU A 491 13.65 -23.25 -16.02
N VAL A 492 14.50 -24.23 -16.33
CA VAL A 492 14.09 -25.43 -17.06
C VAL A 492 14.63 -26.65 -16.34
N THR A 493 13.74 -27.58 -16.03
CA THR A 493 14.05 -28.84 -15.37
C THR A 493 13.57 -30.03 -16.21
N ASP A 494 14.33 -31.11 -16.20
CA ASP A 494 13.96 -32.40 -16.76
C ASP A 494 13.76 -33.47 -15.67
N ALA A 495 13.63 -33.02 -14.42
CA ALA A 495 13.23 -33.87 -13.31
C ALA A 495 11.89 -34.55 -13.61
N PRO A 496 11.71 -35.83 -13.22
CA PRO A 496 10.47 -36.55 -13.46
C PRO A 496 9.27 -35.79 -12.87
N LEU A 497 8.41 -35.27 -13.74
CA LEU A 497 7.11 -34.79 -13.32
C LEU A 497 6.21 -36.00 -13.03
N PRO A 498 5.34 -35.95 -12.02
CA PRO A 498 4.40 -37.02 -11.75
C PRO A 498 3.47 -37.23 -12.96
N GLY A 499 3.77 -38.28 -13.75
CA GLY A 499 2.91 -38.86 -14.80
C GLY A 499 3.04 -38.26 -16.21
N PRO A 500 3.17 -39.09 -17.26
CA PRO A 500 3.03 -38.68 -18.65
C PRO A 500 1.65 -39.10 -19.20
N ALA A 501 0.65 -38.21 -19.20
CA ALA A 501 -0.52 -38.20 -20.10
C ALA A 501 -1.58 -37.23 -19.54
N ALA A 502 -1.73 -36.07 -20.19
CA ALA A 502 -2.67 -34.99 -19.85
C ALA A 502 -2.36 -34.22 -18.54
N PRO A 503 -2.62 -32.90 -18.48
CA PRO A 503 -2.72 -32.21 -17.21
C PRO A 503 -3.81 -32.92 -16.40
N SER A 504 -3.43 -33.60 -15.33
CA SER A 504 -4.42 -34.08 -14.36
C SER A 504 -5.23 -32.86 -13.92
N PRO A 505 -6.58 -32.90 -13.89
CA PRO A 505 -7.37 -31.76 -13.46
C PRO A 505 -6.94 -31.36 -12.04
N GLY A 506 -6.38 -30.16 -11.91
CA GLY A 506 -5.84 -29.65 -10.65
C GLY A 506 -4.41 -29.10 -10.75
N ALA A 507 -3.91 -28.65 -9.60
CA ALA A 507 -2.63 -27.93 -9.50
C ALA A 507 -1.44 -28.82 -9.11
N ASP A 508 -1.65 -30.12 -8.88
CA ASP A 508 -0.62 -30.97 -8.24
C ASP A 508 0.59 -31.25 -9.13
N TRP A 509 0.40 -31.31 -10.45
CA TRP A 509 1.50 -31.43 -11.42
C TRP A 509 2.50 -30.26 -11.34
N ALA A 510 2.05 -29.10 -10.86
CA ALA A 510 2.81 -27.86 -10.81
C ALA A 510 3.63 -27.72 -9.51
N ARG A 511 3.34 -28.52 -8.47
CA ARG A 511 4.04 -28.47 -7.18
C ARG A 511 5.55 -28.72 -7.27
N PRO A 512 6.05 -29.70 -8.06
CA PRO A 512 7.50 -29.88 -8.22
C PRO A 512 8.19 -28.66 -8.85
N LEU A 513 7.51 -27.97 -9.78
CA LEU A 513 8.03 -26.77 -10.45
C LEU A 513 8.01 -25.54 -9.53
N THR A 514 7.07 -25.47 -8.60
CA THR A 514 6.91 -24.34 -7.67
C THR A 514 8.19 -24.07 -6.87
N ARG A 515 8.95 -25.10 -6.50
CA ARG A 515 10.22 -24.96 -5.75
C ARG A 515 11.31 -24.19 -6.49
N LEU A 516 11.19 -24.09 -7.81
CA LEU A 516 12.12 -23.39 -8.69
C LEU A 516 11.65 -21.96 -8.99
N ALA A 517 10.40 -21.65 -8.63
CA ALA A 517 9.77 -20.35 -8.84
C ALA A 517 10.19 -19.38 -7.74
N THR A 518 10.34 -18.11 -8.12
CA THR A 518 10.62 -17.00 -7.20
C THR A 518 9.47 -16.00 -7.16
N ALA A 519 8.57 -16.06 -8.15
CA ALA A 519 7.41 -15.21 -8.21
C ALA A 519 6.37 -15.61 -7.14
N PRO A 520 5.74 -14.63 -6.48
CA PRO A 520 4.71 -14.87 -5.47
C PRO A 520 3.40 -15.42 -6.04
N TRP A 521 3.15 -15.21 -7.34
CA TRP A 521 1.97 -15.69 -8.06
C TRP A 521 2.39 -16.55 -9.24
N LEU A 522 1.71 -17.67 -9.42
CA LEU A 522 2.03 -18.69 -10.41
C LEU A 522 0.83 -18.95 -11.31
N ALA A 523 1.00 -18.67 -12.60
CA ALA A 523 0.05 -19.01 -13.64
C ALA A 523 0.30 -20.45 -14.12
N LEU A 524 -0.73 -21.29 -14.02
CA LEU A 524 -0.68 -22.67 -14.51
C LEU A 524 -1.01 -22.65 -16.01
N TRP A 525 -0.01 -22.91 -16.84
CA TRP A 525 -0.08 -22.60 -18.27
C TRP A 525 -0.02 -23.86 -19.14
N ALA A 526 -1.05 -24.05 -19.96
CA ALA A 526 -1.07 -25.08 -20.98
C ALA A 526 -0.15 -24.69 -22.15
N ALA A 527 0.81 -25.54 -22.47
CA ALA A 527 1.84 -25.27 -23.48
C ALA A 527 1.32 -25.34 -24.94
N ASP A 528 0.02 -25.50 -25.15
CA ASP A 528 -0.62 -25.55 -26.48
C ASP A 528 -0.71 -24.17 -27.15
N GLY A 529 -0.62 -23.08 -26.38
CA GLY A 529 -0.53 -21.71 -26.90
C GLY A 529 -1.86 -21.11 -27.36
N GLY A 530 -3.00 -21.64 -26.89
CA GLY A 530 -4.34 -21.16 -27.26
C GLY A 530 -4.84 -19.93 -26.49
N GLN A 531 -4.05 -19.41 -25.56
CA GLN A 531 -4.46 -18.30 -24.68
C GLN A 531 -4.38 -16.95 -25.41
N PRO A 532 -5.39 -16.05 -25.25
CA PRO A 532 -5.34 -14.71 -25.83
C PRO A 532 -4.22 -13.86 -25.22
N ASP A 533 -3.83 -12.78 -25.89
CA ASP A 533 -2.83 -11.82 -25.41
C ASP A 533 -3.23 -11.07 -24.11
N THR A 534 -4.50 -11.16 -23.73
CA THR A 534 -5.07 -10.62 -22.49
C THR A 534 -5.08 -11.61 -21.32
N HIS A 535 -4.68 -12.86 -21.52
CA HIS A 535 -4.90 -13.93 -20.55
C HIS A 535 -4.28 -13.67 -19.17
N LEU A 536 -2.98 -13.35 -19.10
CA LEU A 536 -2.32 -13.01 -17.82
C LEU A 536 -2.92 -11.76 -17.17
N LEU A 537 -3.29 -10.78 -18.01
CA LEU A 537 -3.86 -9.52 -17.54
C LEU A 537 -5.24 -9.75 -16.91
N ASP A 538 -6.07 -10.62 -17.50
CA ASP A 538 -7.38 -10.96 -16.97
C ASP A 538 -7.30 -11.73 -15.65
N LEU A 539 -6.36 -12.68 -15.53
CA LEU A 539 -6.11 -13.40 -14.28
C LEU A 539 -5.61 -12.45 -13.18
N ALA A 540 -4.66 -11.58 -13.50
CA ALA A 540 -4.16 -10.56 -12.58
C ALA A 540 -5.26 -9.58 -12.15
N GLY A 541 -6.05 -9.08 -13.11
CA GLY A 541 -7.15 -8.16 -12.87
C GLY A 541 -8.24 -8.79 -12.01
N ALA A 542 -8.58 -10.06 -12.25
CA ALA A 542 -9.52 -10.81 -11.43
C ALA A 542 -9.01 -10.98 -9.99
N ARG A 543 -7.74 -11.37 -9.83
CA ARG A 543 -7.08 -11.45 -8.52
C ARG A 543 -7.09 -10.10 -7.80
N GLU A 544 -6.77 -9.01 -8.49
CA GLU A 544 -6.77 -7.66 -7.93
C GLU A 544 -8.17 -7.22 -7.49
N CYS A 545 -9.20 -7.47 -8.31
CA CYS A 545 -10.60 -7.16 -8.02
C CYS A 545 -11.15 -7.95 -6.82
N ALA A 546 -10.88 -9.25 -6.80
CA ALA A 546 -11.45 -10.16 -5.82
C ALA A 546 -10.56 -10.35 -4.59
N GLN A 547 -9.33 -9.85 -4.60
CA GLN A 547 -8.28 -10.17 -3.62
C GLN A 547 -8.23 -11.68 -3.35
N ALA A 548 -8.25 -12.44 -4.45
CA ALA A 548 -8.34 -13.89 -4.45
C ALA A 548 -6.96 -14.51 -4.18
N ASP A 549 -6.94 -15.63 -3.46
CA ASP A 549 -5.75 -16.45 -3.25
C ASP A 549 -5.51 -17.41 -4.42
N ALA A 550 -6.56 -17.72 -5.18
CA ALA A 550 -6.48 -18.39 -6.47
C ALA A 550 -7.62 -17.96 -7.39
N VAL A 551 -7.33 -17.90 -8.69
CA VAL A 551 -8.28 -17.62 -9.76
C VAL A 551 -8.31 -18.81 -10.72
N GLY A 552 -9.49 -19.21 -11.15
CA GLY A 552 -9.66 -20.23 -12.20
C GLY A 552 -10.77 -19.88 -13.17
N PHE A 553 -11.11 -20.85 -14.01
CA PHE A 553 -12.16 -20.69 -15.01
C PHE A 553 -13.43 -21.44 -14.60
N ALA A 554 -14.59 -20.84 -14.84
CA ALA A 554 -15.90 -21.47 -14.68
C ALA A 554 -16.93 -20.85 -15.62
N ALA A 555 -18.13 -21.44 -15.68
CA ALA A 555 -19.26 -20.89 -16.41
C ALA A 555 -19.80 -19.58 -15.80
N GLY A 556 -19.62 -19.37 -14.49
CA GLY A 556 -20.01 -18.13 -13.82
C GLY A 556 -19.11 -16.95 -14.21
N GLU A 557 -19.73 -15.79 -14.44
CA GLU A 557 -19.01 -14.55 -14.78
C GLU A 557 -18.62 -13.80 -13.49
N PHE A 558 -17.33 -13.79 -13.14
CA PHE A 558 -16.76 -12.92 -12.09
C PHE A 558 -17.32 -13.19 -10.67
N GLU A 559 -17.22 -14.44 -10.20
CA GLU A 559 -17.87 -14.92 -8.97
C GLU A 559 -16.89 -15.56 -7.98
N PHE A 560 -17.21 -15.49 -6.67
CA PHE A 560 -16.52 -16.26 -5.65
C PHE A 560 -17.03 -17.70 -5.62
N THR A 561 -16.11 -18.67 -5.55
CA THR A 561 -16.44 -20.10 -5.50
C THR A 561 -15.86 -20.76 -4.25
N ARG A 562 -16.36 -21.96 -3.91
CA ARG A 562 -15.82 -22.80 -2.84
C ARG A 562 -14.74 -23.77 -3.33
N TRP A 563 -14.66 -24.02 -4.63
CA TRP A 563 -13.65 -24.90 -5.23
C TRP A 563 -13.31 -24.42 -6.66
N LEU A 564 -12.10 -24.73 -7.10
CA LEU A 564 -11.64 -24.51 -8.48
C LEU A 564 -11.30 -25.87 -9.08
N GLU A 565 -12.00 -26.24 -10.15
CA GLU A 565 -11.68 -27.46 -10.91
C GLU A 565 -10.38 -27.26 -11.70
N GLU A 566 -10.26 -26.10 -12.35
CA GLU A 566 -9.10 -25.69 -13.14
C GLU A 566 -8.54 -24.37 -12.59
N PRO A 567 -7.68 -24.42 -11.56
CA PRO A 567 -6.96 -23.23 -11.10
C PRO A 567 -6.00 -22.75 -12.20
N ALA A 568 -6.04 -21.46 -12.50
CA ALA A 568 -5.25 -20.84 -13.57
C ALA A 568 -4.18 -19.88 -13.03
N LEU A 569 -4.47 -19.19 -11.91
CA LEU A 569 -3.51 -18.35 -11.19
C LEU A 569 -3.60 -18.66 -9.70
N VAL A 570 -2.47 -18.97 -9.08
CA VAL A 570 -2.43 -19.42 -7.68
C VAL A 570 -1.29 -18.72 -6.97
N ARG A 571 -1.45 -18.41 -5.69
CA ARG A 571 -0.32 -17.98 -4.86
C ARG A 571 0.70 -19.12 -4.71
N ALA A 572 1.99 -18.83 -4.91
CA ALA A 572 3.06 -19.83 -4.83
C ALA A 572 3.02 -20.67 -3.55
N ALA A 573 2.77 -20.02 -2.40
CA ALA A 573 2.67 -20.67 -1.09
C ALA A 573 1.64 -21.81 -1.02
N LEU A 574 0.58 -21.79 -1.82
CA LEU A 574 -0.43 -22.86 -1.84
C LEU A 574 0.06 -24.13 -2.56
N LEU A 575 1.03 -23.98 -3.45
CA LEU A 575 1.61 -25.07 -4.25
C LEU A 575 2.89 -25.64 -3.62
N GLU A 576 3.35 -25.06 -2.51
CA GLU A 576 4.45 -25.62 -1.73
C GLU A 576 4.13 -27.05 -1.23
N PRO A 577 5.14 -27.90 -0.96
CA PRO A 577 4.94 -29.31 -0.58
C PRO A 577 4.07 -29.54 0.67
N GLY A 578 4.01 -28.56 1.58
CA GLY A 578 3.15 -28.59 2.77
C GLY A 578 1.79 -27.91 2.60
N GLY A 579 1.51 -27.34 1.42
CA GLY A 579 0.26 -26.64 1.14
C GLY A 579 -0.94 -27.59 0.99
N PRO A 580 -2.16 -27.16 1.34
CA PRO A 580 -3.36 -27.98 1.22
C PRO A 580 -3.65 -28.38 -0.23
N ALA A 581 -4.35 -29.51 -0.42
CA ALA A 581 -4.82 -29.94 -1.73
C ALA A 581 -5.79 -28.90 -2.33
N ALA A 582 -5.80 -28.75 -3.66
CA ALA A 582 -6.59 -27.73 -4.33
C ALA A 582 -8.09 -27.81 -4.01
N GLY A 583 -8.62 -29.03 -3.86
CA GLY A 583 -10.02 -29.27 -3.47
C GLY A 583 -10.38 -28.83 -2.06
N ASP A 584 -9.39 -28.67 -1.16
CA ASP A 584 -9.62 -28.26 0.24
C ASP A 584 -9.44 -26.76 0.47
N TRP A 585 -8.99 -25.99 -0.53
CA TRP A 585 -8.70 -24.57 -0.38
C TRP A 585 -9.87 -23.76 0.21
N GLY A 586 -11.09 -23.97 -0.28
CA GLY A 586 -12.27 -23.28 0.24
C GLY A 586 -12.63 -23.64 1.68
N ARG A 587 -12.30 -24.87 2.13
CA ARG A 587 -12.52 -25.30 3.53
C ARG A 587 -11.57 -24.61 4.50
N HIS A 588 -10.41 -24.19 4.02
CA HIS A 588 -9.43 -23.41 4.78
C HIS A 588 -9.69 -21.90 4.76
N GLY A 589 -10.82 -21.46 4.21
CA GLY A 589 -11.22 -20.04 4.19
C GLY A 589 -10.47 -19.20 3.15
N LEU A 590 -9.80 -19.83 2.19
CA LEU A 590 -9.15 -19.14 1.08
C LEU A 590 -10.17 -18.52 0.13
N ARG A 591 -9.82 -17.37 -0.45
CA ARG A 591 -10.69 -16.65 -1.39
C ARG A 591 -10.46 -17.17 -2.79
N LEU A 592 -11.40 -17.98 -3.29
CA LEU A 592 -11.33 -18.53 -4.65
C LEU A 592 -12.26 -17.75 -5.57
N PHE A 593 -11.78 -17.45 -6.77
CA PHE A 593 -12.51 -16.61 -7.72
C PHE A 593 -12.50 -17.20 -9.12
N THR A 594 -13.61 -17.05 -9.84
CA THR A 594 -13.75 -17.58 -11.21
C THR A 594 -14.04 -16.47 -12.20
N ILE A 595 -13.45 -16.62 -13.38
CA ILE A 595 -13.77 -15.80 -14.54
C ILE A 595 -14.12 -16.68 -15.72
N THR A 596 -14.89 -16.14 -16.66
CA THR A 596 -15.20 -16.85 -17.91
C THR A 596 -13.98 -16.82 -18.83
N PRO A 597 -13.55 -17.96 -19.39
CA PRO A 597 -12.44 -17.98 -20.33
C PRO A 597 -12.81 -17.19 -21.58
N GLU A 598 -11.96 -16.25 -21.98
CA GLU A 598 -12.08 -15.59 -23.28
C GLU A 598 -11.47 -16.54 -24.31
N ARG A 599 -12.30 -17.12 -25.18
CA ARG A 599 -11.80 -17.97 -26.27
C ARG A 599 -11.22 -17.07 -27.35
N ALA A 600 -10.03 -17.40 -27.85
CA ALA A 600 -9.45 -16.73 -29.01
C ALA A 600 -10.45 -16.77 -30.17
N ALA A 601 -10.71 -15.62 -30.79
CA ALA A 601 -11.57 -15.52 -31.96
C ALA A 601 -10.98 -16.38 -33.09
N GLY A 602 -11.56 -17.55 -33.34
CA GLY A 602 -11.05 -18.50 -34.35
C GLY A 602 -11.39 -19.97 -34.13
N GLN A 603 -12.04 -20.37 -33.03
CA GLN A 603 -12.51 -21.75 -32.82
C GLN A 603 -14.03 -21.80 -32.60
N GLY A 604 -14.78 -21.26 -33.56
CA GLY A 604 -16.23 -21.41 -33.70
C GLY A 604 -16.57 -22.38 -34.81
#